data_AF-A0A397XUP9-F1
#
_entry.id   AF-A0A397XUP9-F1
#
_cell.length_a   1.000
_cell.length_b   1.000
_cell.length_c   1.000
_cell.angle_alpha   90.00
_cell.angle_beta   90.00
_cell.angle_gamma   90.00
#
_symmetry.space_group_name_H-M   'P 1'
#
loop_
_entity.id
_entity.type
_entity.pdbx_description
1 polymer ?
#
loop_
_entity_poly.entity_id
_entity_poly.type
_entity_poly.pdbx_seq_one_letter_code
_entity_poly.pdbx_strand_id
1 'polypeptide(L)'
;VFARCNPPTRLFADWSELLSWIQTATSKSKVLLRKLASQAVIFHVWKQRNNLIHNATTLSPATVFISLDRELRNLISSRRTKKHFSSLMALWIR
;
A
#
# COMPACT_ATOMS: atom_id res chain seq x y z
N VAL A 1 1.07 0.04 -7.59
CA VAL A 1 0.43 0.07 -6.24
C VAL A 1 -0.41 1.33 -6.06
N PHE A 2 0.18 2.52 -5.93
CA PHE A 2 -0.60 3.76 -5.69
C PHE A 2 -1.50 4.21 -6.85
N ALA A 3 -1.26 3.73 -8.07
CA ALA A 3 -2.19 3.89 -9.20
C ALA A 3 -3.63 3.46 -8.85
N ARG A 4 -3.80 2.44 -8.00
CA ARG A 4 -5.10 1.95 -7.53
C ARG A 4 -5.72 2.79 -6.40
N CYS A 5 -5.01 3.82 -5.94
CA CYS A 5 -5.40 4.64 -4.80
C CYS A 5 -5.68 6.11 -5.16
N ASN A 6 -5.91 6.39 -6.45
CA ASN A 6 -6.04 7.74 -7.00
C ASN A 6 -4.78 8.58 -6.67
N PRO A 7 -3.65 8.32 -7.36
CA PRO A 7 -2.38 8.97 -7.06
C PRO A 7 -2.41 10.46 -7.44
N PRO A 8 -1.52 11.28 -6.87
CA PRO A 8 -1.32 12.64 -7.37
C PRO A 8 -0.70 12.62 -8.77
N THR A 9 -0.85 13.74 -9.50
CA THR A 9 -0.28 13.92 -10.85
C THR A 9 1.25 13.94 -10.85
N ARG A 10 1.86 14.33 -9.73
CA ARG A 10 3.31 14.34 -9.51
C ARG A 10 3.72 13.25 -8.52
N LEU A 11 4.95 12.77 -8.63
CA LEU A 11 5.54 11.88 -7.64
C LEU A 11 5.69 12.60 -6.29
N PHE A 12 5.65 11.84 -5.20
CA PHE A 12 5.93 12.37 -3.87
C PHE A 12 7.42 12.69 -3.75
N ALA A 13 7.73 13.94 -3.42
CA ALA A 13 9.10 14.39 -3.14
C ALA A 13 9.51 14.12 -1.68
N ASP A 14 8.55 14.13 -0.75
CA ASP A 14 8.81 13.96 0.68
C ASP A 14 7.67 13.25 1.44
N TRP A 15 7.91 13.01 2.74
CA TRP A 15 6.95 12.39 3.64
C TRP A 15 5.71 13.25 3.89
N SER A 16 5.86 14.57 3.91
CA SER A 16 4.75 15.50 4.14
C SER A 16 3.75 15.45 2.99
N GLU A 17 4.22 15.37 1.74
CA GLU A 17 3.38 15.18 0.56
C GLU A 17 2.65 13.84 0.60
N LEU A 18 3.33 12.75 0.98
CA LEU A 18 2.70 11.44 1.14
C LEU A 18 1.59 11.48 2.20
N LEU A 19 1.89 12.06 3.37
CA LEU A 19 0.94 12.17 4.49
C LEU A 19 -0.25 13.07 4.14
N SER A 20 -0.01 14.18 3.45
CA SER A 20 -1.03 15.08 2.94
C SER A 20 -1.95 14.37 1.93
N TRP A 21 -1.37 13.65 0.97
CA TRP A 21 -2.16 12.86 0.01
C TRP A 21 -3.00 11.78 0.69
N ILE A 22 -2.49 11.10 1.72
CA ILE A 22 -3.28 10.14 2.48
C ILE A 22 -4.52 10.81 3.10
N GLN A 23 -4.34 11.99 3.70
CA GLN A 23 -5.38 12.70 4.46
C GLN A 23 -6.42 13.40 3.59
N THR A 24 -6.04 13.88 2.40
CA THR A 24 -6.91 14.60 1.46
C THR A 24 -7.99 13.74 0.79
N ALA A 25 -8.08 12.44 1.09
CA ALA A 25 -9.07 11.58 0.46
C ALA A 25 -10.50 11.89 0.95
N THR A 26 -11.44 12.00 0.02
CA THR A 26 -12.83 12.43 0.31
C THR A 26 -13.66 11.44 1.15
N SER A 27 -13.19 10.22 1.37
CA SER A 27 -13.92 9.21 2.15
C SER A 27 -13.00 8.46 3.11
N LYS A 28 -13.53 8.08 4.27
CA LYS A 28 -12.80 7.32 5.29
C LYS A 28 -12.23 6.00 4.75
N SER A 29 -12.96 5.32 3.86
CA SER A 29 -12.48 4.09 3.19
C SER A 29 -11.29 4.37 2.27
N LYS A 30 -11.30 5.47 1.50
CA LYS A 30 -10.14 5.85 0.66
C LYS A 30 -8.93 6.25 1.50
N VAL A 31 -9.12 7.00 2.59
CA VAL A 31 -8.04 7.32 3.54
C VAL A 31 -7.43 6.04 4.09
N LEU A 32 -8.26 5.09 4.54
CA LEU A 32 -7.80 3.81 5.05
C LEU A 32 -7.05 3.01 3.99
N LEU A 33 -7.57 2.93 2.76
CA LEU A 33 -6.88 2.26 1.65
C LEU A 33 -5.49 2.86 1.39
N ARG A 34 -5.40 4.19 1.31
CA ARG A 34 -4.13 4.91 1.11
C ARG A 34 -3.15 4.64 2.26
N LYS A 35 -3.63 4.61 3.52
CA LYS A 35 -2.80 4.24 4.69
C LYS A 35 -2.26 2.82 4.58
N LEU A 36 -3.11 1.84 4.30
CA LEU A 36 -2.71 0.44 4.20
C LEU A 36 -1.71 0.24 3.05
N ALA A 37 -2.00 0.80 1.87
CA ALA A 37 -1.10 0.72 0.72
C ALA A 37 0.26 1.36 1.02
N SER A 38 0.27 2.54 1.66
CA SER A 38 1.51 3.24 2.00
C SER A 38 2.33 2.44 3.02
N GLN A 39 1.69 1.92 4.07
CA GLN A 39 2.34 1.07 5.06
C GLN A 39 2.95 -0.18 4.41
N ALA A 40 2.21 -0.87 3.55
CA ALA A 40 2.70 -2.06 2.85
C ALA A 40 3.90 -1.75 1.96
N VAL A 41 3.85 -0.64 1.19
CA VAL A 41 4.99 -0.22 0.36
C VAL A 41 6.23 0.04 1.21
N ILE A 42 6.09 0.82 2.29
CA ILE A 42 7.21 1.14 3.20
C ILE A 42 7.79 -0.14 3.80
N PHE A 43 6.93 -1.06 4.24
CA PHE A 43 7.35 -2.35 4.79
C PHE A 43 8.13 -3.18 3.77
N HIS A 44 7.64 -3.32 2.54
CA HIS A 44 8.31 -4.10 1.49
C HIS A 44 9.63 -3.47 1.04
N VAL A 45 9.73 -2.13 1.01
CA VAL A 45 10.99 -1.42 0.74
C VAL A 45 12.01 -1.70 1.84
N TRP A 46 11.60 -1.57 3.11
CA TRP A 46 12.46 -1.89 4.25
C TRP A 46 12.88 -3.36 4.25
N LYS A 47 11.95 -4.28 3.97
CA LYS A 47 12.22 -5.72 3.89
C LYS A 47 13.22 -6.05 2.79
N GLN A 48 13.10 -5.44 1.62
CA GLN A 48 14.04 -5.61 0.52
C GLN A 48 15.44 -5.12 0.89
N ARG A 49 15.55 -3.93 1.50
CA ARG A 49 16.81 -3.39 2.01
C ARG A 49 17.48 -4.38 2.98
N ASN A 50 16.71 -4.93 3.92
CA ASN A 50 17.24 -5.87 4.90
C ASN A 50 17.66 -7.21 4.29
N ASN A 51 16.91 -7.72 3.31
CA ASN A 51 17.30 -8.92 2.58
C ASN A 51 18.62 -8.73 1.82
N LEU A 52 18.84 -7.54 1.24
CA LEU A 52 20.10 -7.23 0.60
C LEU A 52 21.26 -7.21 1.62
N ILE A 53 21.07 -6.55 2.77
CA ILE A 53 22.11 -6.40 3.80
C ILE A 53 22.45 -7.73 4.47
N HIS A 54 21.45 -8.54 4.83
CA HIS A 54 21.66 -9.72 5.67
C HIS A 54 21.74 -11.04 4.90
N ASN A 55 21.10 -11.12 3.73
CA ASN A 55 20.99 -12.36 2.96
C ASN A 55 21.65 -12.24 1.56
N ALA A 56 22.27 -11.10 1.24
CA ALA A 56 22.83 -10.78 -0.09
C ALA A 56 21.85 -11.08 -1.25
N THR A 57 20.54 -11.04 -0.96
CA THR A 57 19.50 -11.49 -1.89
C THR A 57 18.64 -10.31 -2.29
N THR A 58 18.39 -10.19 -3.60
CA THR A 58 17.50 -9.17 -4.16
C THR A 58 16.34 -9.86 -4.85
N LEU A 59 15.12 -9.56 -4.41
CA LEU A 59 13.92 -9.96 -5.15
C LEU A 59 13.69 -9.01 -6.34
N SER A 60 13.18 -9.55 -7.44
CA SER A 60 12.77 -8.72 -8.57
C SER A 60 11.63 -7.77 -8.17
N PRO A 61 11.52 -6.57 -8.76
CA PRO A 61 10.41 -5.66 -8.50
C PRO A 61 9.04 -6.33 -8.72
N ALA A 62 8.93 -7.17 -9.76
CA ALA A 62 7.70 -7.91 -10.05
C ALA A 62 7.30 -8.85 -8.90
N THR A 63 8.26 -9.60 -8.33
CA THR A 63 8.02 -10.48 -7.18
C THR A 63 7.57 -9.69 -5.95
N VAL A 64 8.18 -8.53 -5.72
CA VAL A 64 7.80 -7.64 -4.61
C VAL A 64 6.37 -7.11 -4.82
N PHE A 65 6.02 -6.68 -6.04
CA PHE A 65 4.66 -6.22 -6.34
C PHE A 65 3.60 -7.30 -6.15
N ILE A 66 3.87 -8.54 -6.57
CA ILE A 66 2.97 -9.68 -6.34
C ILE A 66 2.79 -9.94 -4.84
N SER A 67 3.89 -9.93 -4.09
CA SER A 67 3.87 -10.15 -2.64
C SER A 67 3.08 -9.07 -1.92
N LEU A 68 3.27 -7.81 -2.30
CA LEU A 68 2.56 -6.67 -1.75
C LEU A 68 1.06 -6.72 -2.08
N ASP A 69 0.70 -7.04 -3.33
CA ASP A 69 -0.72 -7.17 -3.72
C ASP A 69 -1.41 -8.27 -2.91
N ARG A 70 -0.75 -9.43 -2.76
CA ARG A 70 -1.25 -10.54 -1.96
C ARG A 70 -1.43 -10.16 -0.49
N GLU A 71 -0.45 -9.46 0.08
CA GLU A 71 -0.50 -9.00 1.47
C GLU A 71 -1.67 -8.03 1.70
N LEU A 72 -1.86 -7.04 0.84
CA LEU A 72 -2.97 -6.11 0.94
C LEU A 72 -4.32 -6.81 0.80
N ARG A 73 -4.45 -7.74 -0.15
CA ARG A 73 -5.68 -8.54 -0.30
C ARG A 73 -5.97 -9.39 0.94
N ASN A 74 -4.95 -10.02 1.53
CA ASN A 74 -5.09 -10.82 2.74
C ASN A 74 -5.48 -9.94 3.94
N LEU A 75 -4.82 -8.79 4.09
CA LEU A 75 -5.10 -7.83 5.16
C LEU A 75 -6.54 -7.32 5.08
N ILE A 76 -7.00 -6.92 3.90
CA ILE A 76 -8.37 -6.47 3.70
C ILE A 76 -9.36 -7.61 3.96
N SER A 77 -9.11 -8.80 3.39
CA SER A 77 -10.00 -9.96 3.53
C SER A 77 -10.15 -10.41 4.99
N SER A 78 -9.06 -10.46 5.75
CA SER A 78 -9.06 -10.86 7.16
C SER A 78 -9.93 -9.96 8.04
N ARG A 79 -10.18 -8.71 7.60
CA ARG A 79 -10.95 -7.71 8.34
C ARG A 79 -12.27 -7.37 7.65
N ARG A 80 -12.71 -8.15 6.65
CA ARG A 80 -13.89 -7.84 5.80
C ARG A 80 -15.19 -7.57 6.57
N THR A 81 -15.35 -8.16 7.76
CA THR A 81 -16.53 -7.99 8.62
C THR A 81 -16.56 -6.64 9.34
N LYS A 82 -15.42 -5.95 9.44
CA LYS A 82 -15.35 -4.60 10.01
C LYS A 82 -15.93 -3.60 9.01
N LYS A 83 -16.85 -2.75 9.46
CA LYS A 83 -17.56 -1.74 8.63
C LYS A 83 -16.64 -0.91 7.73
N HIS A 84 -15.44 -0.56 8.21
CA HIS A 84 -14.48 0.25 7.43
C HIS A 84 -13.75 -0.53 6.33
N PHE A 85 -13.76 -1.86 6.38
CA PHE A 85 -13.05 -2.75 5.47
C PHE A 85 -13.95 -3.38 4.40
N SER A 86 -15.26 -3.40 4.60
CA SER A 86 -16.22 -4.07 3.72
C SER A 86 -16.15 -3.60 2.25
N SER A 87 -15.87 -2.31 2.01
CA SER A 87 -15.74 -1.74 0.67
C SER A 87 -14.31 -1.71 0.12
N LEU A 88 -13.30 -2.00 0.94
CA LEU A 88 -11.90 -1.80 0.55
C LEU A 88 -11.42 -2.75 -0.56
N MET A 89 -11.89 -4.00 -0.56
CA MET A 89 -11.48 -4.95 -1.60
C MET A 89 -11.98 -4.51 -2.97
N ALA A 90 -13.23 -4.04 -3.05
CA ALA A 90 -13.80 -3.50 -4.27
C ALA A 90 -13.03 -2.25 -4.75
N LEU A 91 -12.57 -1.41 -3.82
CA LEU A 91 -11.71 -0.27 -4.16
C LEU A 91 -10.29 -0.69 -4.60
N TRP A 92 -9.78 -1.82 -4.12
CA TRP A 92 -8.43 -2.31 -4.43
C TRP A 92 -8.34 -3.04 -5.79
N ILE A 93 -9.40 -3.73 -6.21
CA ILE A 93 -9.42 -4.52 -7.44
C ILE A 93 -9.79 -3.69 -8.68
N ARG A 94 -10.41 -2.51 -8.49
CA ARG A 94 -10.66 -1.54 -9.57
C ARG A 94 -9.38 -1.11 -10.26
#